data_AF-A0A7Y5WRI7-F1
#
_entry.id   AF-A0A7Y5WRI7-F1
#
_cell.length_a   1.000
_cell.length_b   1.000
_cell.length_c   1.000
_cell.angle_alpha   90.00
_cell.angle_beta   90.00
_cell.angle_gamma   90.00
#
_symmetry.space_group_name_H-M   'P 1'
#
loop_
_entity.id
_entity.type
_entity.pdbx_description
1 polymer ?
#
loop_
_entity_poly.entity_id
_entity_poly.type
_entity_poly.pdbx_seq_one_letter_code
_entity_poly.pdbx_strand_id
1 'polypeptide(L)'
;MTVSRTQHHRARRPAAIGAVLLLAACGPAPTLDDALATVHSWTATTTLAGDHERSGVLSHRLAAQLRDRGADAHREETQSLDTLARSAGDRRRAQAALDSLGRALQTLGAQPAAR
;
A
#
# COMPACT_ATOMS: atom_id res chain seq x y z
N MET A 1 0.78 65.46 21.09
CA MET A 1 1.78 64.39 21.22
C MET A 1 1.48 63.33 20.17
N THR A 2 2.44 63.14 19.28
CA THR A 2 2.46 62.26 18.11
C THR A 2 2.67 60.80 18.53
N VAL A 3 1.96 59.83 17.94
CA VAL A 3 2.55 58.70 17.17
C VAL A 3 1.48 58.15 16.22
N SER A 4 1.73 58.34 14.92
CA SER A 4 1.13 57.59 13.82
C SER A 4 1.84 56.25 13.65
N ARG A 5 1.11 55.17 13.33
CA ARG A 5 1.65 54.13 12.42
C ARG A 5 0.57 53.45 11.59
N THR A 6 0.85 53.52 10.30
CA THR A 6 0.18 53.13 9.07
C THR A 6 0.00 51.61 8.90
N GLN A 7 -1.14 51.26 8.29
CA GLN A 7 -1.39 50.28 7.20
C GLN A 7 -0.57 48.97 7.10
N HIS A 8 -1.27 47.88 6.74
CA HIS A 8 -1.19 47.20 5.43
C HIS A 8 -2.05 45.91 5.50
N HIS A 9 -3.21 45.88 4.83
CA HIS A 9 -3.44 45.23 3.52
C HIS A 9 -3.40 43.69 3.48
N ARG A 10 -4.54 43.12 3.05
CA ARG A 10 -4.69 41.94 2.14
C ARG A 10 -4.26 40.58 2.74
N ALA A 11 -4.87 39.44 2.46
CA ALA A 11 -5.87 39.02 1.50
C ALA A 11 -6.46 37.66 1.93
N ARG A 12 -7.67 37.39 1.44
CA ARG A 12 -8.26 36.06 1.23
C ARG A 12 -7.25 35.10 0.59
N ARG A 13 -7.20 33.82 1.02
CA ARG A 13 -7.07 32.67 0.10
C ARG A 13 -7.71 31.39 0.70
N PRO A 14 -8.67 30.76 0.00
CA PRO A 14 -9.05 29.38 0.24
C PRO A 14 -7.99 28.46 -0.40
N ALA A 15 -7.44 27.52 0.36
CA ALA A 15 -6.68 26.40 -0.20
C ALA A 15 -7.68 25.24 -0.33
N ALA A 16 -8.27 25.05 -1.52
CA ALA A 16 -7.72 24.18 -2.55
C ALA A 16 -7.41 22.78 -1.97
N ILE A 17 -8.46 21.97 -1.84
CA ILE A 17 -8.33 20.51 -1.73
C ILE A 17 -7.68 20.06 -3.04
N GLY A 18 -6.37 19.82 -2.97
CA GLY A 18 -5.55 19.46 -4.10
C GLY A 18 -5.95 18.10 -4.63
N ALA A 19 -6.39 18.07 -5.89
CA ALA A 19 -6.28 16.90 -6.73
C ALA A 19 -4.80 16.54 -6.87
N VAL A 20 -4.38 15.44 -6.24
CA VAL A 20 -3.09 14.82 -6.55
C VAL A 20 -3.26 14.12 -7.89
N LEU A 21 -3.05 14.89 -8.96
CA LEU A 21 -2.86 14.37 -10.30
C LEU A 21 -1.51 13.65 -10.35
N LEU A 22 -1.58 12.38 -10.75
CA LEU A 22 -0.47 11.48 -11.04
C LEU A 22 0.60 12.17 -11.88
N LEU A 23 1.68 12.57 -11.22
CA LEU A 23 2.93 12.93 -11.89
C LEU A 23 3.48 11.65 -12.53
N ALA A 24 3.80 11.76 -13.81
CA ALA A 24 4.61 10.82 -14.56
C ALA A 24 5.82 10.39 -13.72
N ALA A 25 5.81 9.14 -13.27
CA ALA A 25 6.91 8.54 -12.55
C ALA A 25 8.04 8.22 -13.54
N CYS A 26 8.83 9.23 -13.90
CA CYS A 26 10.23 9.01 -14.26
C CYS A 26 11.03 9.03 -12.95
N GLY A 27 10.78 8.02 -12.11
CA GLY A 27 11.61 7.71 -10.95
C GLY A 27 12.74 6.76 -11.35
N PRO A 28 13.81 6.63 -10.55
CA PRO A 28 14.76 5.54 -10.73
C PRO A 28 14.01 4.20 -10.74
N ALA A 29 14.46 3.27 -11.57
CA ALA A 29 13.89 1.93 -11.61
C ALA A 29 13.86 1.33 -10.19
N PRO A 30 12.77 0.65 -9.79
CA PRO A 30 12.63 0.14 -8.44
C PRO A 30 13.78 -0.81 -8.09
N THR A 31 14.27 -0.72 -6.86
CA THR A 31 15.30 -1.65 -6.36
C THR A 31 14.66 -2.92 -5.81
N LEU A 32 15.47 -3.97 -5.62
CA LEU A 32 15.01 -5.20 -4.95
C LEU A 32 14.42 -4.89 -3.57
N ASP A 33 15.08 -4.02 -2.80
CA ASP A 33 14.63 -3.69 -1.46
C ASP A 33 13.31 -2.89 -1.48
N ASP A 34 13.09 -2.04 -2.48
CA ASP A 34 11.81 -1.36 -2.68
C ASP A 34 10.67 -2.35 -2.98
N ALA A 35 10.90 -3.29 -3.89
CA ALA A 35 9.91 -4.33 -4.23
C ALA A 35 9.60 -5.21 -3.00
N LEU A 36 10.63 -5.62 -2.24
CA LEU A 36 10.45 -6.36 -1.00
C LEU A 36 9.66 -5.56 0.05
N ALA A 37 9.93 -4.26 0.18
CA ALA A 37 9.19 -3.39 1.09
C ALA A 37 7.71 -3.30 0.70
N THR A 38 7.41 -3.21 -0.61
CA THR A 38 6.04 -3.22 -1.12
C THR A 38 5.32 -4.53 -0.79
N VAL A 39 5.94 -5.69 -1.04
CA VAL A 39 5.37 -7.00 -0.67
C VAL A 39 5.13 -7.10 0.84
N HIS A 40 6.05 -6.58 1.66
CA HIS A 40 5.90 -6.60 3.11
C HIS A 40 4.74 -5.71 3.59
N SER A 41 4.59 -4.52 2.97
CA SER A 41 3.45 -3.62 3.22
C SER A 41 2.10 -4.27 2.87
N TRP A 42 2.02 -4.96 1.73
CA TRP A 42 0.83 -5.73 1.35
C TRP A 42 0.54 -6.87 2.32
N THR A 43 1.58 -7.56 2.79
CA THR A 43 1.44 -8.65 3.77
C THR A 43 0.85 -8.12 5.09
N ALA A 44 1.40 -7.02 5.60
CA ALA A 44 0.90 -6.37 6.82
C ALA A 44 -0.55 -5.92 6.66
N THR A 45 -0.87 -5.25 5.55
CA THR A 45 -2.23 -4.77 5.24
C THR A 45 -3.24 -5.92 5.17
N THR A 46 -2.88 -7.01 4.49
CA THR A 46 -3.76 -8.18 4.32
C THR A 46 -3.99 -8.90 5.65
N THR A 47 -2.94 -9.01 6.47
CA THR A 47 -3.03 -9.61 7.82
C THR A 47 -3.95 -8.79 8.71
N LEU A 48 -3.73 -7.47 8.77
CA LEU A 48 -4.55 -6.56 9.56
C LEU A 48 -6.02 -6.58 9.12
N ALA A 49 -6.27 -6.62 7.82
CA ALA A 49 -7.62 -6.74 7.31
C ALA A 49 -8.28 -8.07 7.67
N GLY A 50 -7.52 -9.16 7.71
CA GLY A 50 -8.01 -10.46 8.17
C GLY A 50 -8.38 -10.45 9.66
N ASP A 51 -7.61 -9.73 10.48
CA ASP A 51 -7.93 -9.52 11.90
C ASP A 51 -9.19 -8.65 12.07
N HIS A 52 -9.33 -7.61 11.25
CA HIS A 52 -10.51 -6.77 11.24
C HIS A 52 -11.77 -7.50 10.71
N GLU A 53 -11.63 -8.40 9.75
CA GLU A 53 -12.75 -9.22 9.27
C GLU A 53 -13.21 -10.22 10.34
N ARG A 54 -12.26 -10.89 11.01
CA ARG A 54 -12.54 -11.81 12.12
C ARG A 54 -13.18 -11.14 13.34
N SER A 55 -12.84 -9.88 13.60
CA SER A 55 -13.46 -9.08 14.67
C SER A 55 -14.78 -8.41 14.26
N GLY A 56 -15.21 -8.56 13.00
CA GLY A 56 -16.44 -7.97 12.47
C GLY A 56 -16.35 -6.48 12.15
N VAL A 57 -15.17 -5.86 12.29
CA VAL A 57 -14.93 -4.45 11.93
C VAL A 57 -14.97 -4.26 10.41
N LEU A 58 -14.42 -5.21 9.67
CA LEU A 58 -14.33 -5.17 8.21
C LEU A 58 -15.31 -6.17 7.59
N SER A 59 -16.15 -5.70 6.66
CA SER A 59 -17.11 -6.58 6.00
C SER A 59 -16.42 -7.63 5.12
N HIS A 60 -17.00 -8.82 5.02
CA HIS A 60 -16.51 -9.89 4.14
C HIS A 60 -16.34 -9.43 2.68
N ARG A 61 -17.24 -8.56 2.17
CA ARG A 61 -17.13 -7.99 0.82
C ARG A 61 -15.87 -7.13 0.65
N LEU A 62 -15.57 -6.29 1.65
CA LEU A 62 -14.37 -5.46 1.62
C LEU A 62 -13.10 -6.31 1.75
N ALA A 63 -13.15 -7.38 2.56
CA ALA A 63 -12.05 -8.35 2.66
C ALA A 63 -11.79 -9.04 1.31
N ALA A 64 -12.84 -9.46 0.61
CA ALA A 64 -12.72 -10.05 -0.73
C ALA A 64 -12.11 -9.06 -1.74
N GLN A 65 -12.57 -7.80 -1.76
CA GLN A 65 -11.98 -6.77 -2.63
C GLN A 65 -10.51 -6.50 -2.34
N LEU A 66 -10.12 -6.50 -1.07
CA LEU A 66 -8.71 -6.33 -0.70
C LEU A 66 -7.89 -7.56 -1.08
N ARG A 67 -8.43 -8.77 -0.91
CA ARG A 67 -7.77 -10.00 -1.36
C ARG A 67 -7.54 -9.98 -2.86
N ASP A 68 -8.52 -9.58 -3.65
CA ASP A 68 -8.39 -9.53 -5.11
C ASP A 68 -7.29 -8.54 -5.53
N ARG A 69 -7.28 -7.34 -4.94
CA ARG A 69 -6.20 -6.37 -5.17
C ARG A 69 -4.83 -6.85 -4.69
N GLY A 70 -4.78 -7.53 -3.55
CA GLY A 70 -3.53 -8.08 -3.04
C GLY A 70 -3.02 -9.22 -3.92
N ALA A 71 -3.91 -9.99 -4.56
CA ALA A 71 -3.53 -11.02 -5.54
C ALA A 71 -3.02 -10.40 -6.85
N ASP A 72 -3.58 -9.28 -7.29
CA ASP A 72 -3.03 -8.49 -8.40
C ASP A 72 -1.61 -8.01 -8.07
N ALA A 73 -1.44 -7.38 -6.91
CA ALA A 73 -0.14 -6.92 -6.44
C ALA A 73 0.87 -8.07 -6.27
N HIS A 74 0.44 -9.23 -5.77
CA HIS A 74 1.30 -10.41 -5.65
C HIS A 74 1.87 -10.85 -7.01
N ARG A 75 1.04 -10.81 -8.07
CA ARG A 75 1.48 -11.13 -9.44
C ARG A 75 2.45 -10.09 -10.00
N GLU A 76 2.15 -8.80 -9.82
CA GLU A 76 3.01 -7.71 -10.27
C GLU A 76 4.39 -7.76 -9.58
N GLU A 77 4.40 -7.94 -8.25
CA GLU A 77 5.64 -8.02 -7.48
C GLU A 77 6.44 -9.29 -7.77
N THR A 78 5.78 -10.41 -8.10
CA THR A 78 6.48 -11.62 -8.56
C THR A 78 7.32 -11.31 -9.80
N GLN A 79 6.75 -10.62 -10.79
CA GLN A 79 7.46 -10.26 -12.02
C GLN A 79 8.61 -9.27 -11.76
N SER A 80 8.38 -8.28 -10.89
CA SER A 80 9.39 -7.32 -10.49
C SER A 80 10.56 -8.00 -9.77
N LEU A 81 10.27 -8.85 -8.79
CA LEU A 81 11.28 -9.55 -8.00
C LEU A 81 12.08 -10.56 -8.83
N ASP A 82 11.45 -11.26 -9.78
CA ASP A 82 12.16 -12.16 -10.71
C ASP A 82 13.17 -11.40 -11.57
N THR A 83 12.88 -10.16 -11.94
CA THR A 83 13.76 -9.30 -12.73
C THR A 83 14.88 -8.68 -11.87
N LEU A 84 14.59 -8.35 -10.61
CA LEU A 84 15.49 -7.64 -9.71
C LEU A 84 16.43 -8.56 -8.93
N ALA A 85 16.05 -9.82 -8.68
CA ALA A 85 16.82 -10.75 -7.87
C ALA A 85 18.02 -11.34 -8.63
N ARG A 86 19.22 -10.79 -8.38
CA ARG A 86 20.45 -11.15 -9.11
C ARG A 86 21.21 -12.32 -8.51
N SER A 87 21.06 -12.58 -7.22
CA SER A 87 21.74 -13.67 -6.52
C SER A 87 20.80 -14.77 -6.06
N ALA A 88 21.36 -15.91 -5.63
CA ALA A 88 20.57 -16.95 -4.97
C ALA A 88 19.99 -16.48 -3.62
N GLY A 89 20.70 -15.60 -2.91
CA GLY A 89 20.21 -15.00 -1.66
C GLY A 89 19.02 -14.09 -1.90
N ASP A 90 19.05 -13.28 -2.96
CA ASP A 90 17.96 -12.38 -3.33
C ASP A 90 16.71 -13.16 -3.69
N ARG A 91 16.85 -14.21 -4.51
CA ARG A 91 15.73 -15.08 -4.89
C ARG A 91 15.08 -15.75 -3.68
N ARG A 92 15.87 -16.20 -2.69
CA ARG A 92 15.32 -16.74 -1.43
C ARG A 92 14.55 -15.68 -0.63
N ARG A 93 15.06 -14.45 -0.55
CA ARG A 93 14.37 -13.35 0.13
C ARG A 93 13.05 -12.98 -0.57
N ALA A 94 13.09 -12.84 -1.90
CA ALA A 94 11.92 -12.58 -2.73
C ALA A 94 10.85 -13.66 -2.56
N GLN A 95 11.23 -14.93 -2.69
CA GLN A 95 10.30 -16.04 -2.53
C GLN A 95 9.69 -16.07 -1.13
N ALA A 96 10.50 -15.89 -0.07
CA ALA A 96 9.98 -15.85 1.30
C ALA A 96 8.97 -14.71 1.53
N ALA A 97 9.20 -13.55 0.92
CA ALA A 97 8.27 -12.42 0.99
C ALA A 97 6.96 -12.73 0.24
N LEU A 98 7.04 -13.25 -0.99
CA LEU A 98 5.88 -13.64 -1.80
C LEU A 98 5.07 -14.76 -1.15
N ASP A 99 5.73 -15.74 -0.52
CA ASP A 99 5.06 -16.82 0.22
C ASP A 99 4.33 -16.28 1.46
N SER A 100 4.88 -15.25 2.10
CA SER A 100 4.22 -14.58 3.22
C SER A 100 2.94 -13.86 2.77
N LEU A 101 3.03 -13.08 1.68
CA LEU A 101 1.87 -12.40 1.12
C LEU A 101 0.81 -13.40 0.64
N GLY A 102 1.23 -14.45 -0.08
CA GLY A 102 0.33 -15.50 -0.56
C GLY A 102 -0.42 -16.21 0.56
N ARG A 103 0.22 -16.46 1.71
CA ARG A 103 -0.46 -17.01 2.90
C ARG A 103 -1.45 -16.02 3.51
N ALA A 104 -1.07 -14.74 3.64
CA ALA A 104 -1.99 -13.72 4.16
C ALA A 104 -3.25 -13.62 3.28
N LEU A 105 -3.10 -13.62 1.96
CA LEU A 105 -4.21 -13.55 1.01
C LEU A 105 -5.13 -14.77 1.09
N GLN A 106 -4.56 -15.97 1.28
CA GLN A 106 -5.35 -17.20 1.47
C GLN A 106 -6.20 -17.16 2.74
N THR A 107 -5.75 -16.47 3.78
CA THR A 107 -6.53 -16.35 5.03
C THR A 107 -7.58 -15.24 4.98
N LEU A 108 -7.42 -14.24 4.11
CA LEU A 108 -8.33 -13.10 4.01
C LEU A 108 -9.64 -13.49 3.33
N GLY A 109 -10.76 -13.35 4.04
CA GLY A 109 -12.08 -13.73 3.50
C GLY A 109 -12.23 -15.23 3.26
N ALA A 110 -11.45 -16.06 3.97
CA ALA A 110 -11.56 -17.52 3.95
C ALA A 110 -12.63 -18.05 4.92
N GLN A 111 -13.28 -17.19 5.71
CA GLN A 111 -14.40 -17.63 6.53
C GLN A 111 -15.61 -17.95 5.63
N PRO A 112 -16.09 -19.21 5.63
CA PRO A 112 -17.43 -19.50 5.14
C PRO A 112 -18.42 -18.81 6.08
N ALA A 113 -19.53 -18.33 5.51
CA ALA A 113 -20.67 -17.84 6.25
C ALA A 113 -20.96 -18.80 7.43
N ALA A 114 -20.86 -18.29 8.65
CA ALA A 114 -21.36 -18.99 9.82
C ALA A 114 -22.81 -19.38 9.51
N ARG A 115 -23.09 -20.69 9.62
CA ARG A 115 -24.43 -21.26 9.46
C ARG A 115 -24.97 -21.62 10.83
#